data_AF-A0A7D5H451-F1
#
_entry.id   AF-A0A7D5H451-F1
#
_cell.length_a   1.000
_cell.length_b   1.000
_cell.length_c   1.000
_cell.angle_alpha   90.00
_cell.angle_beta   90.00
_cell.angle_gamma   90.00
#
_symmetry.space_group_name_H-M   'P 1'
#
loop_
_entity.id
_entity.type
_entity.pdbx_description
1 polymer ?
#
loop_
_entity_poly.entity_id
_entity_poly.type
_entity_poly.pdbx_seq_one_letter_code
_entity_poly.pdbx_strand_id
1 'polypeptide(L)'
;MVDATLTPIDRGTVTSDVNNAIEGFVLGTADEPNPQTVMGESPVYNIVIDHPDGLVLWDTGSHPDAADGHWPDELYAAFEHTGLRPLEDDLADAGYDVSDIDFVIQSHLHLDHAGGLYAFEGTDTPVYVHEEELKYAYYSAKTDAGGDAYIAGDFDRDLNWEVVHGDRQYVFDGLEFVRLPGHTPGLLGVKLDLDDAGTVILAGDQAFTRPNYDRELPMGGELLWSKRDWFESLRTLKDLERRHDARIVCGHAPGDLEAMQTGL
;
A
#
# COMPACT_ATOMS: atom_id res chain seq x y z
N MET A 1 -12.33 -19.02 9.00
CA MET A 1 -10.89 -19.14 8.83
C MET A 1 -10.67 -20.01 7.61
N VAL A 2 -9.64 -19.72 6.84
CA VAL A 2 -9.32 -20.39 5.57
C VAL A 2 -7.86 -20.86 5.57
N ASP A 3 -7.60 -21.94 4.85
CA ASP A 3 -6.26 -22.45 4.58
C ASP A 3 -5.63 -21.61 3.46
N ALA A 4 -5.03 -20.48 3.86
CA ALA A 4 -4.38 -19.56 2.95
C ALA A 4 -3.03 -19.10 3.50
N THR A 5 -2.07 -18.84 2.61
CA THR A 5 -0.73 -18.39 2.99
C THR A 5 -0.44 -16.99 2.47
N LEU A 6 0.46 -16.27 3.15
CA LEU A 6 0.89 -14.92 2.80
C LEU A 6 2.38 -14.93 2.49
N THR A 7 2.72 -14.68 1.23
CA THR A 7 4.11 -14.60 0.76
C THR A 7 4.42 -13.15 0.41
N PRO A 8 5.21 -12.43 1.23
CA PRO A 8 5.62 -11.08 0.88
C PRO A 8 6.66 -11.13 -0.24
N ILE A 9 6.53 -10.22 -1.19
CA ILE A 9 7.45 -9.98 -2.30
C ILE A 9 8.16 -8.66 -2.02
N ASP A 10 9.46 -8.72 -1.74
CA ASP A 10 10.28 -7.52 -1.53
C ASP A 10 10.45 -6.79 -2.86
N ARG A 11 10.10 -5.50 -2.89
CA ARG A 11 10.12 -4.66 -4.10
C ARG A 11 11.12 -3.52 -4.00
N GLY A 12 12.01 -3.57 -3.01
CA GLY A 12 13.04 -2.55 -2.80
C GLY A 12 12.73 -1.63 -1.63
N THR A 13 13.34 -0.45 -1.65
CA THR A 13 13.34 0.48 -0.52
C THR A 13 13.23 1.91 -0.99
N VAL A 14 12.26 2.63 -0.44
CA VAL A 14 12.07 4.07 -0.58
C VAL A 14 12.83 4.79 0.53
N THR A 15 13.60 5.81 0.16
CA THR A 15 14.26 6.74 1.09
C THR A 15 13.59 8.11 0.99
N SER A 16 13.08 8.62 2.11
CA SER A 16 12.41 9.93 2.15
C SER A 16 12.64 10.65 3.48
N ASP A 17 12.28 11.93 3.56
CA ASP A 17 12.30 12.67 4.84
C ASP A 17 11.33 12.02 5.83
N VAL A 18 11.80 11.69 7.03
CA VAL A 18 10.97 11.02 8.06
C VAL A 18 9.76 11.87 8.47
N ASN A 19 9.78 13.20 8.24
CA ASN A 19 8.59 14.04 8.44
C ASN A 19 7.40 13.65 7.54
N ASN A 20 7.64 12.97 6.41
CA ASN A 20 6.59 12.43 5.55
C ASN A 20 5.92 11.22 6.21
N ALA A 21 6.70 10.31 6.79
CA ALA A 21 6.18 9.14 7.50
C ALA A 21 5.55 9.50 8.87
N ILE A 22 6.11 10.49 9.57
CA ILE A 22 5.66 10.91 10.91
C ILE A 22 5.60 12.43 10.97
N GLU A 23 4.39 12.97 11.12
CA GLU A 23 4.17 14.42 11.17
C GLU A 23 5.03 15.07 12.27
N GLY A 24 5.83 16.06 11.88
CA GLY A 24 6.62 16.86 12.82
C GLY A 24 7.67 16.06 13.58
N PHE A 25 8.26 15.05 12.94
CA PHE A 25 9.37 14.27 13.49
C PHE A 25 10.56 15.14 13.90
N VAL A 26 10.97 16.08 13.05
CA VAL A 26 11.97 17.10 13.36
C VAL A 26 11.40 18.48 13.08
N LEU A 27 11.27 19.30 14.13
CA LEU A 27 10.74 20.66 14.06
C LEU A 27 11.73 21.66 14.64
N GLY A 28 11.84 22.82 13.98
CA GLY A 28 12.61 23.94 14.49
C GLY A 28 12.03 24.51 15.79
N THR A 29 12.92 25.04 16.63
CA THR A 29 12.57 25.75 17.86
C THR A 29 13.19 27.15 17.86
N ALA A 30 12.86 27.98 18.85
CA ALA A 30 13.50 29.30 18.97
C ALA A 30 15.02 29.19 19.23
N ASP A 31 15.46 28.13 19.92
CA ASP A 31 16.87 27.90 20.26
C ASP A 31 17.63 27.18 19.12
N GLU A 32 16.93 26.38 18.32
CA GLU A 32 17.46 25.70 17.13
C GLU A 32 16.49 25.89 15.95
N PRO A 33 16.57 27.03 15.22
CA PRO A 33 15.59 27.36 14.20
C PRO A 33 15.75 26.59 12.88
N ASN A 34 16.91 25.96 12.65
CA ASN A 34 17.19 25.21 11.41
C ASN A 34 17.78 23.82 11.74
N PRO A 35 17.03 22.95 12.43
CA PRO A 35 17.49 21.60 12.67
C PRO A 35 17.62 20.85 11.33
N GLN A 36 18.56 19.92 11.24
CA GLN A 36 18.68 19.05 10.08
C GLN A 36 17.57 18.00 10.12
N THR A 37 16.87 17.81 9.00
CA THR A 37 15.91 16.72 8.86
C THR A 37 16.62 15.37 8.75
N VAL A 38 15.86 14.30 8.89
CA VAL A 38 16.37 12.92 8.88
C VAL A 38 15.78 12.20 7.68
N MET A 39 16.63 11.58 6.88
CA MET A 39 16.20 10.64 5.83
C MET A 39 16.02 9.26 6.46
N GLY A 40 14.92 8.60 6.15
CA GLY A 40 14.59 7.26 6.61
C GLY A 40 14.32 6.32 5.43
N GLU A 41 14.62 5.04 5.64
CA GLU A 41 14.37 3.97 4.69
C GLU A 41 13.08 3.23 5.05
N SER A 42 12.31 2.88 4.03
CA SER A 42 11.00 2.22 4.14
C SER A 42 10.91 1.14 3.06
N PRO A 43 10.70 -0.15 3.40
CA PRO A 43 10.57 -1.19 2.40
C PRO A 43 9.30 -0.97 1.58
N VAL A 44 9.35 -1.31 0.31
CA VAL A 44 8.16 -1.48 -0.54
C VAL A 44 7.99 -2.97 -0.74
N TYR A 45 6.78 -3.48 -0.55
CA TYR A 45 6.49 -4.88 -0.79
C TYR A 45 5.03 -5.05 -1.19
N ASN A 46 4.78 -6.12 -1.92
CA ASN A 46 3.46 -6.63 -2.21
C ASN A 46 3.29 -8.02 -1.58
N ILE A 47 2.07 -8.54 -1.55
CA ILE A 47 1.79 -9.82 -0.89
C ILE A 47 1.02 -10.72 -1.84
N VAL A 48 1.58 -11.89 -2.11
CA VAL A 48 0.84 -12.99 -2.74
C VAL A 48 0.07 -13.73 -1.65
N ILE A 49 -1.24 -13.81 -1.82
CA ILE A 49 -2.18 -14.51 -0.95
C ILE A 49 -2.60 -15.77 -1.71
N ASP A 50 -2.04 -16.91 -1.34
CA ASP A 50 -2.45 -18.22 -1.88
C ASP A 50 -3.72 -18.66 -1.15
N HIS A 51 -4.87 -18.38 -1.76
CA HIS A 51 -6.20 -18.60 -1.17
C HIS A 51 -6.92 -19.74 -1.89
N PRO A 52 -7.78 -20.54 -1.20
CA PRO A 52 -8.49 -21.66 -1.83
C PRO A 52 -9.40 -21.26 -3.01
N ASP A 53 -9.84 -20.01 -3.06
CA ASP A 53 -10.67 -19.44 -4.13
C ASP A 53 -9.86 -18.78 -5.26
N GLY A 54 -8.53 -18.69 -5.14
CA GLY A 54 -7.63 -18.16 -6.17
C GLY A 54 -6.36 -17.50 -5.63
N LEU A 55 -5.37 -17.34 -6.48
CA LEU A 55 -4.12 -16.67 -6.15
C LEU A 55 -4.28 -15.16 -6.28
N VAL A 56 -4.15 -14.43 -5.16
CA VAL A 56 -4.41 -12.99 -5.11
C VAL A 56 -3.12 -12.22 -4.91
N LEU A 57 -2.91 -11.15 -5.67
CA LEU A 57 -1.82 -10.20 -5.46
C LEU A 57 -2.34 -8.92 -4.80
N TRP A 58 -1.84 -8.59 -3.61
CA TRP A 58 -2.09 -7.30 -2.95
C TRP A 58 -0.95 -6.32 -3.27
N ASP A 59 -1.30 -5.22 -3.94
CA ASP A 59 -0.42 -4.21 -4.53
C ASP A 59 0.60 -4.76 -5.55
N THR A 60 1.21 -3.86 -6.33
CA THR A 60 2.13 -4.22 -7.43
C THR A 60 3.50 -3.53 -7.36
N GLY A 61 3.74 -2.73 -6.31
CA GLY A 61 5.01 -2.04 -6.10
C GLY A 61 5.22 -0.88 -7.08
N SER A 62 6.45 -0.38 -7.17
CA SER A 62 6.84 0.66 -8.13
C SER A 62 7.12 0.12 -9.53
N HIS A 63 7.00 1.00 -10.52
CA HIS A 63 7.40 0.73 -11.90
C HIS A 63 8.93 0.56 -11.98
N PRO A 64 9.47 -0.40 -12.74
CA PRO A 64 10.91 -0.65 -12.81
C PRO A 64 11.72 0.56 -13.29
N ASP A 65 11.12 1.36 -14.19
CA ASP A 65 11.76 2.57 -14.75
C ASP A 65 11.52 3.84 -13.88
N ALA A 66 11.09 3.70 -12.62
CA ALA A 66 10.82 4.86 -11.73
C ALA A 66 11.99 5.84 -11.66
N ALA A 67 13.23 5.34 -11.53
CA ALA A 67 14.46 6.14 -11.53
C ALA A 67 14.85 6.68 -12.93
N ASP A 68 14.32 6.07 -14.00
CA ASP A 68 14.68 6.34 -15.39
C ASP A 68 13.63 7.24 -16.08
N GLY A 69 13.06 8.17 -15.31
CA GLY A 69 12.16 9.22 -15.79
C GLY A 69 10.69 8.82 -15.87
N HIS A 70 10.31 7.62 -15.39
CA HIS A 70 8.89 7.27 -15.23
C HIS A 70 8.26 8.07 -14.09
N TRP A 71 8.98 8.26 -12.98
CA TRP A 71 8.61 9.26 -11.97
C TRP A 71 9.22 10.62 -12.34
N PRO A 72 8.49 11.73 -12.11
CA PRO A 72 9.07 13.07 -12.26
C PRO A 72 10.32 13.24 -11.38
N ASP A 73 11.37 13.87 -11.92
CA ASP A 73 12.68 14.01 -11.23
C ASP A 73 12.58 14.55 -9.80
N GLU A 74 11.74 15.56 -9.57
CA GLU A 74 11.55 16.17 -8.25
C GLU A 74 10.85 15.22 -7.26
N LEU A 75 9.90 14.42 -7.75
CA LEU A 75 9.20 13.42 -6.95
C LEU A 75 10.13 12.26 -6.60
N TYR A 76 10.90 11.76 -7.58
CA TYR A 76 11.91 10.73 -7.33
C TYR A 76 12.98 11.21 -6.35
N ALA A 77 13.40 12.49 -6.43
CA ALA A 77 14.36 13.04 -5.47
C ALA A 77 13.80 13.13 -4.04
N ALA A 78 12.49 13.30 -3.87
CA ALA A 78 11.83 13.32 -2.56
C ALA A 78 11.58 11.92 -1.97
N PHE A 79 11.42 10.92 -2.84
CA PHE A 79 11.07 9.53 -2.50
C PHE A 79 11.94 8.55 -3.31
N GLU A 80 13.27 8.62 -3.16
CA GLU A 80 14.19 7.81 -3.96
C GLU A 80 13.92 6.32 -3.72
N HIS A 81 13.63 5.57 -4.79
CA HIS A 81 13.39 4.13 -4.71
C HIS A 81 14.56 3.34 -5.30
N THR A 82 15.23 2.55 -4.46
CA THR A 82 16.30 1.63 -4.85
C THR A 82 15.84 0.17 -4.81
N GLY A 83 16.45 -0.70 -5.62
CA GLY A 83 16.05 -2.11 -5.72
C GLY A 83 14.94 -2.38 -6.74
N LEU A 84 14.61 -1.40 -7.58
CA LEU A 84 13.60 -1.50 -8.64
C LEU A 84 13.91 -2.66 -9.61
N ARG A 85 12.92 -3.53 -9.79
CA ARG A 85 12.91 -4.64 -10.74
C ARG A 85 11.53 -4.78 -11.38
N PRO A 86 11.42 -5.38 -12.57
CA PRO A 86 10.11 -5.79 -13.11
C PRO A 86 9.34 -6.64 -12.09
N LEU A 87 8.03 -6.44 -11.99
CA LEU A 87 7.17 -7.22 -11.08
C LEU A 87 7.26 -8.72 -11.39
N GLU A 88 7.33 -9.06 -12.67
CA GLU A 88 7.44 -10.42 -13.19
C GLU A 88 8.66 -11.14 -12.62
N ASP A 89 9.79 -10.44 -12.52
CA ASP A 89 11.05 -11.03 -12.06
C ASP A 89 11.01 -11.34 -10.55
N ASP A 90 10.43 -10.45 -9.74
CA ASP A 90 10.33 -10.66 -8.29
C ASP A 90 9.27 -11.72 -7.94
N LEU A 91 8.17 -11.81 -8.69
CA LEU A 91 7.21 -12.90 -8.56
C LEU A 91 7.85 -14.25 -8.94
N ALA A 92 8.60 -14.29 -10.04
CA ALA A 92 9.27 -15.50 -10.50
C ALA A 92 10.30 -16.02 -9.49
N ASP A 93 11.03 -15.12 -8.82
CA ASP A 93 11.98 -15.49 -7.74
C ASP A 93 11.25 -16.11 -6.53
N ALA A 94 10.00 -15.72 -6.27
CA ALA A 94 9.13 -16.31 -5.26
C ALA A 94 8.38 -17.56 -5.74
N GLY A 95 8.51 -17.94 -7.01
CA GLY A 95 7.90 -19.14 -7.59
C GLY A 95 6.51 -18.93 -8.18
N TYR A 96 6.11 -17.69 -8.46
CA TYR A 96 4.84 -17.33 -9.08
C TYR A 96 5.05 -16.71 -10.47
N ASP A 97 4.14 -16.97 -11.40
CA ASP A 97 4.05 -16.23 -12.66
C ASP A 97 2.92 -15.19 -12.57
N VAL A 98 3.05 -14.05 -13.27
CA VAL A 98 1.96 -13.06 -13.35
C VAL A 98 0.68 -13.69 -13.91
N SER A 99 0.81 -14.65 -14.83
CA SER A 99 -0.32 -15.38 -15.41
C SER A 99 -0.99 -16.37 -14.46
N ASP A 100 -0.38 -16.68 -13.30
CA ASP A 100 -1.00 -17.49 -12.25
C ASP A 100 -1.89 -16.64 -11.32
N ILE A 101 -1.77 -15.30 -11.37
CA ILE A 101 -2.55 -14.40 -10.52
C ILE A 101 -4.00 -14.32 -11.02
N ASP A 102 -4.91 -14.82 -10.20
CA ASP A 102 -6.34 -14.82 -10.49
C ASP A 102 -6.97 -13.44 -10.25
N PHE A 103 -6.47 -12.67 -9.28
CA PHE A 103 -7.00 -11.35 -8.93
C PHE A 103 -5.91 -10.42 -8.37
N VAL A 104 -6.01 -9.13 -8.65
CA VAL A 104 -5.18 -8.08 -8.02
C VAL A 104 -6.04 -7.22 -7.11
N ILE A 105 -5.56 -6.90 -5.91
CA ILE A 105 -6.16 -5.91 -5.01
C ILE A 105 -5.19 -4.74 -4.93
N GLN A 106 -5.62 -3.56 -5.40
CA GLN A 106 -4.89 -2.31 -5.20
C GLN A 106 -5.41 -1.64 -3.93
N SER A 107 -4.55 -1.53 -2.92
CA SER A 107 -4.81 -0.78 -1.70
C SER A 107 -5.11 0.68 -2.04
N HIS A 108 -4.30 1.27 -2.91
CA HIS A 108 -4.53 2.58 -3.50
C HIS A 108 -3.64 2.78 -4.73
N LEU A 109 -3.71 3.93 -5.41
CA LEU A 109 -3.04 4.13 -6.72
C LEU A 109 -1.83 5.06 -6.69
N HIS A 110 -1.09 5.10 -5.58
CA HIS A 110 0.19 5.81 -5.53
C HIS A 110 1.31 5.03 -6.25
N LEU A 111 2.33 5.79 -6.64
CA LEU A 111 3.49 5.39 -7.43
C LEU A 111 4.22 4.12 -6.96
N ASP A 112 4.22 3.83 -5.65
CA ASP A 112 4.86 2.67 -5.04
C ASP A 112 3.94 1.49 -4.75
N HIS A 113 2.66 1.61 -5.09
CA HIS A 113 1.67 0.54 -4.96
C HIS A 113 1.13 0.08 -6.31
N ALA A 114 0.99 0.99 -7.28
CA ALA A 114 0.34 0.73 -8.57
C ALA A 114 1.30 0.60 -9.75
N GLY A 115 2.59 0.85 -9.56
CA GLY A 115 3.58 0.91 -10.63
C GLY A 115 3.78 -0.40 -11.40
N GLY A 116 3.49 -1.56 -10.81
CA GLY A 116 3.53 -2.85 -11.50
C GLY A 116 2.24 -3.22 -12.25
N LEU A 117 1.22 -2.37 -12.29
CA LEU A 117 -0.04 -2.65 -13.00
C LEU A 117 0.15 -2.85 -14.52
N TYR A 118 1.24 -2.38 -15.11
CA TYR A 118 1.56 -2.63 -16.52
C TYR A 118 1.58 -4.12 -16.87
N ALA A 119 1.91 -5.00 -15.92
CA ALA A 119 1.99 -6.44 -16.14
C ALA A 119 0.61 -7.08 -16.41
N PHE A 120 -0.48 -6.39 -16.07
CA PHE A 120 -1.86 -6.87 -16.22
C PHE A 120 -2.61 -6.19 -17.38
N GLU A 121 -1.96 -5.30 -18.13
CA GLU A 121 -2.58 -4.60 -19.26
C GLU A 121 -3.05 -5.56 -20.37
N GLY A 122 -4.32 -5.44 -20.76
CA GLY A 122 -4.94 -6.27 -21.80
C GLY A 122 -5.22 -7.71 -21.38
N THR A 123 -5.05 -8.04 -20.09
CA THR A 123 -5.45 -9.33 -19.51
C THR A 123 -6.88 -9.29 -18.99
N ASP A 124 -7.50 -10.45 -18.80
CA ASP A 124 -8.82 -10.56 -18.14
C ASP A 124 -8.71 -10.62 -16.60
N THR A 125 -7.51 -10.54 -16.02
CA THR A 125 -7.28 -10.59 -14.56
C THR A 125 -7.97 -9.41 -13.87
N PRO A 126 -8.97 -9.65 -13.00
CA PRO A 126 -9.69 -8.57 -12.34
C PRO A 126 -8.80 -7.80 -11.36
N VAL A 127 -8.85 -6.46 -11.44
CA VAL A 127 -8.11 -5.54 -10.58
C VAL A 127 -9.08 -4.78 -9.70
N TYR A 128 -9.12 -5.13 -8.42
CA TYR A 128 -9.98 -4.49 -7.43
C TYR A 128 -9.38 -3.18 -6.94
N VAL A 129 -10.18 -2.12 -6.95
CA VAL A 129 -9.82 -0.80 -6.42
C VAL A 129 -11.08 -0.10 -5.89
N HIS A 130 -10.93 0.72 -4.85
CA HIS A 130 -12.07 1.45 -4.32
C HIS A 130 -12.53 2.59 -5.25
N GLU A 131 -13.84 2.81 -5.35
CA GLU A 131 -14.44 3.85 -6.21
C GLU A 131 -13.87 5.26 -5.96
N GLU A 132 -13.72 5.65 -4.69
CA GLU A 132 -13.16 6.96 -4.33
C GLU A 132 -11.69 7.09 -4.71
N GLU A 133 -10.94 5.98 -4.69
CA GLU A 133 -9.53 5.98 -5.08
C GLU A 133 -9.40 6.18 -6.58
N LEU A 134 -10.10 5.36 -7.37
CA LEU A 134 -10.04 5.40 -8.82
C LEU A 134 -10.43 6.78 -9.36
N LYS A 135 -11.50 7.38 -8.80
CA LYS A 135 -11.92 8.73 -9.17
C LYS A 135 -10.87 9.78 -8.84
N TYR A 136 -10.26 9.69 -7.65
CA TYR A 136 -9.28 10.68 -7.20
C TYR A 136 -7.94 10.54 -7.94
N ALA A 137 -7.52 9.31 -8.24
CA ALA A 137 -6.34 9.04 -9.06
C ALA A 137 -6.47 9.66 -10.44
N TYR A 138 -7.59 9.44 -11.15
CA TYR A 138 -7.85 10.07 -12.45
C TYR A 138 -7.99 11.60 -12.36
N TYR A 139 -8.58 12.13 -11.29
CA TYR A 139 -8.63 13.57 -11.06
C TYR A 139 -7.23 14.16 -10.91
N SER A 140 -6.38 13.52 -10.10
CA SER A 140 -5.00 13.93 -9.83
C SER A 140 -4.12 13.83 -11.08
N ALA A 141 -4.18 12.71 -11.80
CA ALA A 141 -3.40 12.50 -13.01
C ALA A 141 -3.77 13.41 -14.20
N LYS A 142 -4.95 14.04 -14.19
CA LYS A 142 -5.45 14.87 -15.29
C LYS A 142 -5.61 16.34 -14.93
N THR A 143 -5.28 16.74 -13.69
CA THR A 143 -5.40 18.13 -13.21
C THR A 143 -4.30 18.47 -12.22
N ASP A 144 -3.92 19.75 -12.12
CA ASP A 144 -2.91 20.22 -11.15
C ASP A 144 -3.49 20.43 -9.73
N ALA A 145 -4.64 19.84 -9.41
CA ALA A 145 -5.40 20.10 -8.18
C ALA A 145 -5.58 18.86 -7.28
N GLY A 146 -5.02 17.71 -7.69
CA GLY A 146 -5.00 16.48 -6.89
C GLY A 146 -3.66 16.25 -6.18
N GLY A 147 -3.32 14.99 -5.95
CA GLY A 147 -2.03 14.60 -5.36
C GLY A 147 -0.97 14.27 -6.41
N ASP A 148 0.28 14.62 -6.14
CA ASP A 148 1.40 14.41 -7.08
C ASP A 148 1.89 12.96 -7.15
N ALA A 149 1.48 12.14 -6.19
CA ALA A 149 1.87 10.72 -6.08
C ALA A 149 1.16 9.79 -7.10
N TYR A 150 0.23 10.31 -7.90
CA TYR A 150 -0.54 9.55 -8.87
C TYR A 150 0.07 9.65 -10.27
N ILE A 151 0.83 8.63 -10.67
CA ILE A 151 1.43 8.59 -12.01
C ILE A 151 0.43 7.97 -12.99
N ALA A 152 -0.07 8.79 -13.92
CA ALA A 152 -1.07 8.34 -14.91
C ALA A 152 -0.63 7.06 -15.66
N GLY A 153 0.68 6.96 -15.95
CA GLY A 153 1.27 5.80 -16.63
C GLY A 153 1.17 4.50 -15.84
N ASP A 154 0.86 4.52 -14.55
CA ASP A 154 0.70 3.30 -13.75
C ASP A 154 -0.68 2.67 -13.99
N PHE A 155 -1.75 3.48 -13.96
CA PHE A 155 -3.13 2.97 -13.92
C PHE A 155 -4.01 3.37 -15.12
N ASP A 156 -3.62 4.34 -15.96
CA ASP A 156 -4.39 4.72 -17.16
C ASP A 156 -4.11 3.75 -18.32
N ARG A 157 -4.57 2.51 -18.13
CA ARG A 157 -4.30 1.34 -18.98
C ARG A 157 -5.57 0.52 -19.20
N ASP A 158 -5.53 -0.41 -20.17
CA ASP A 158 -6.62 -1.37 -20.40
C ASP A 158 -6.60 -2.47 -19.33
N LEU A 159 -7.06 -2.13 -18.13
CA LEU A 159 -7.16 -3.02 -16.97
C LEU A 159 -8.61 -3.45 -16.74
N ASN A 160 -8.81 -4.71 -16.35
CA ASN A 160 -10.12 -5.22 -15.98
C ASN A 160 -10.52 -4.74 -14.56
N TRP A 161 -10.89 -3.47 -14.45
CA TRP A 161 -11.23 -2.84 -13.17
C TRP A 161 -12.51 -3.41 -12.54
N GLU A 162 -12.39 -3.93 -11.32
CA GLU A 162 -13.50 -4.29 -10.45
C GLU A 162 -13.65 -3.27 -9.33
N VAL A 163 -14.64 -2.39 -9.46
CA VAL A 163 -14.78 -1.25 -8.54
C VAL A 163 -15.48 -1.67 -7.24
N VAL A 164 -14.78 -1.48 -6.13
CA VAL A 164 -15.29 -1.72 -4.78
C VAL A 164 -16.06 -0.49 -4.30
N HIS A 165 -17.21 -0.73 -3.68
CA HIS A 165 -18.07 0.32 -3.15
C HIS A 165 -18.37 0.14 -1.66
N GLY A 166 -18.47 1.26 -0.94
CA GLY A 166 -18.82 1.28 0.47
C GLY A 166 -17.63 0.91 1.38
N ASP A 167 -17.89 0.84 2.68
CA ASP A 167 -16.80 0.74 3.65
C ASP A 167 -16.31 -0.69 3.90
N ARG A 168 -17.15 -1.70 3.62
CA ARG A 168 -16.85 -3.12 3.85
C ARG A 168 -17.49 -4.00 2.80
N GLN A 169 -16.74 -4.94 2.25
CA GLN A 169 -17.24 -5.90 1.28
C GLN A 169 -16.53 -7.25 1.45
N TYR A 170 -17.31 -8.32 1.59
CA TYR A 170 -16.79 -9.70 1.54
C TYR A 170 -16.63 -10.11 0.08
N VAL A 171 -15.47 -10.66 -0.26
CA VAL A 171 -15.13 -11.06 -1.63
C VAL A 171 -15.03 -12.57 -1.73
N PHE A 172 -14.22 -13.16 -0.84
CA PHE A 172 -14.05 -14.60 -0.67
C PHE A 172 -14.29 -14.99 0.79
N ASP A 173 -14.43 -16.28 1.06
CA ASP A 173 -14.53 -16.74 2.44
C ASP A 173 -13.26 -16.33 3.20
N GLY A 174 -13.42 -15.70 4.36
CA GLY A 174 -12.27 -15.24 5.15
C GLY A 174 -11.53 -14.02 4.62
N LEU A 175 -11.88 -13.47 3.44
CA LEU A 175 -11.31 -12.24 2.89
C LEU A 175 -12.36 -11.13 2.81
N GLU A 176 -12.08 -10.02 3.51
CA GLU A 176 -12.93 -8.85 3.55
C GLU A 176 -12.15 -7.57 3.20
N PHE A 177 -12.68 -6.78 2.27
CA PHE A 177 -12.24 -5.42 2.04
C PHE A 177 -12.73 -4.49 3.15
N VAL A 178 -11.83 -3.62 3.60
CA VAL A 178 -12.10 -2.59 4.60
C VAL A 178 -11.58 -1.26 4.08
N ARG A 179 -12.49 -0.30 3.86
CA ARG A 179 -12.12 1.05 3.45
C ARG A 179 -11.52 1.81 4.63
N LEU A 180 -10.35 2.41 4.41
CA LEU A 180 -9.53 3.07 5.41
C LEU A 180 -9.05 4.45 4.92
N PRO A 181 -9.97 5.39 4.60
CA PRO A 181 -9.60 6.69 4.07
C PRO A 181 -8.73 7.49 5.05
N GLY A 182 -7.82 8.30 4.53
CA GLY A 182 -6.98 9.17 5.35
C GLY A 182 -5.67 9.52 4.68
N HIS A 183 -4.89 8.50 4.33
CA HIS A 183 -3.73 8.64 3.46
C HIS A 183 -4.16 9.07 2.05
N THR A 184 -5.04 8.26 1.43
CA THR A 184 -5.80 8.61 0.23
C THR A 184 -7.31 8.62 0.52
N PRO A 185 -8.16 9.19 -0.35
CA PRO A 185 -9.60 9.15 -0.14
C PRO A 185 -10.17 7.74 -0.24
N GLY A 186 -9.55 6.79 -0.95
CA GLY A 186 -10.11 5.48 -1.20
C GLY A 186 -9.25 4.30 -0.73
N LEU A 187 -8.29 4.50 0.16
CA LEU A 187 -7.41 3.42 0.63
C LEU A 187 -8.20 2.20 1.09
N LEU A 188 -7.80 1.03 0.59
CA LEU A 188 -8.42 -0.26 0.81
C LEU A 188 -7.47 -1.17 1.59
N GLY A 189 -7.86 -1.52 2.81
CA GLY A 189 -7.24 -2.60 3.58
C GLY A 189 -7.93 -3.93 3.33
N VAL A 190 -7.25 -5.01 3.71
CA VAL A 190 -7.77 -6.39 3.62
C VAL A 190 -7.72 -7.04 5.00
N LYS A 191 -8.86 -7.54 5.47
CA LYS A 191 -8.94 -8.42 6.64
C LYS A 191 -9.02 -9.87 6.18
N LEU A 192 -8.11 -10.70 6.70
CA LEU A 192 -7.96 -12.12 6.40
C LEU A 192 -8.18 -12.93 7.68
N ASP A 193 -9.01 -13.97 7.62
CA ASP A 193 -9.16 -14.94 8.70
C ASP A 193 -8.46 -16.25 8.32
N LEU A 194 -7.25 -16.47 8.80
CA LEU A 194 -6.37 -17.58 8.43
C LEU A 194 -6.41 -18.71 9.46
N ASP A 195 -6.33 -19.96 9.03
CA ASP A 195 -6.36 -21.12 9.94
C ASP A 195 -5.13 -21.18 10.86
N ASP A 196 -3.94 -20.87 10.34
CA ASP A 196 -2.69 -20.98 11.10
C ASP A 196 -2.29 -19.70 11.86
N ALA A 197 -2.65 -18.53 11.33
CA ALA A 197 -2.22 -17.23 11.86
C ALA A 197 -3.35 -16.42 12.54
N GLY A 198 -4.59 -16.93 12.56
CA GLY A 198 -5.75 -16.19 13.06
C GLY A 198 -6.12 -15.02 12.14
N THR A 199 -6.66 -13.94 12.71
CA THR A 199 -7.03 -12.77 11.90
C THR A 199 -5.81 -11.89 11.62
N VAL A 200 -5.57 -11.57 10.36
CA VAL A 200 -4.54 -10.64 9.89
C VAL A 200 -5.21 -9.49 9.15
N ILE A 201 -4.74 -8.26 9.34
CA ILE A 201 -5.22 -7.09 8.59
C ILE A 201 -4.05 -6.41 7.90
N LEU A 202 -4.08 -6.42 6.57
CA LEU A 202 -3.21 -5.62 5.73
C LEU A 202 -3.76 -4.20 5.73
N ALA A 203 -3.11 -3.31 6.49
CA ALA A 203 -3.60 -1.94 6.67
C ALA A 203 -3.13 -0.98 5.57
N GLY A 204 -2.11 -1.38 4.80
CA GLY A 204 -1.43 -0.49 3.86
C GLY A 204 -1.00 0.82 4.53
N ASP A 205 -1.13 1.91 3.80
CA ASP A 205 -0.64 3.24 4.21
C ASP A 205 -1.52 3.94 5.24
N GLN A 206 -2.67 3.36 5.60
CA GLN A 206 -3.34 3.79 6.82
C GLN A 206 -2.44 3.61 8.05
N ALA A 207 -1.57 2.61 8.01
CA ALA A 207 -0.51 2.41 8.99
C ALA A 207 0.83 2.27 8.27
N PHE A 208 1.36 3.38 7.73
CA PHE A 208 2.62 3.42 6.98
C PHE A 208 3.77 2.72 7.72
N THR A 209 4.09 3.11 8.95
CA THR A 209 5.09 2.46 9.81
C THR A 209 4.52 2.17 11.20
N ARG A 210 5.24 1.38 12.02
CA ARG A 210 4.80 1.02 13.38
C ARG A 210 4.48 2.22 14.28
N PRO A 211 5.27 3.31 14.32
CA PRO A 211 4.89 4.51 15.06
C PRO A 211 3.51 5.09 14.68
N ASN A 212 3.08 4.93 13.42
CA ASN A 212 1.77 5.40 13.00
C ASN A 212 0.64 4.63 13.69
N TYR A 213 0.81 3.31 13.86
CA TYR A 213 -0.20 2.46 14.50
C TYR A 213 -0.08 2.38 16.03
N ASP A 214 1.13 2.20 16.55
CA ASP A 214 1.37 1.89 17.97
C ASP A 214 1.31 3.14 18.84
N ARG A 215 1.78 4.26 18.29
CA ARG A 215 1.83 5.56 18.98
C ARG A 215 0.80 6.54 18.45
N GLU A 216 -0.03 6.10 17.50
CA GLU A 216 -1.10 6.89 16.89
C GLU A 216 -0.60 8.22 16.29
N LEU A 217 0.62 8.19 15.73
CA LEU A 217 1.24 9.37 15.12
C LEU A 217 0.87 9.43 13.63
N PRO A 218 0.17 10.47 13.16
CA PRO A 218 -0.19 10.58 11.75
C PRO A 218 1.04 10.82 10.86
N MET A 219 0.89 10.55 9.57
CA MET A 219 1.87 10.92 8.54
C MET A 219 1.92 12.44 8.34
N GLY A 220 2.96 12.93 7.66
CA GLY A 220 3.08 14.32 7.25
C GLY A 220 1.97 14.75 6.27
N GLY A 221 1.72 16.06 6.18
CA GLY A 221 0.62 16.60 5.37
C GLY A 221 0.71 16.30 3.88
N GLU A 222 1.90 16.09 3.33
CA GLU A 222 2.11 15.73 1.92
C GLU A 222 1.57 14.32 1.59
N LEU A 223 1.54 13.43 2.58
CA LEU A 223 1.05 12.06 2.44
C LEU A 223 -0.31 11.86 3.15
N LEU A 224 -1.04 12.92 3.45
CA LEU A 224 -2.37 12.82 4.07
C LEU A 224 -3.41 13.61 3.30
N TRP A 225 -4.30 12.87 2.64
CA TRP A 225 -5.55 13.41 2.10
C TRP A 225 -6.42 14.05 3.20
N SER A 226 -6.61 13.36 4.33
CA SER A 226 -7.50 13.81 5.40
C SER A 226 -7.06 13.25 6.74
N LYS A 227 -6.48 14.12 7.57
CA LYS A 227 -6.08 13.77 8.94
C LYS A 227 -7.26 13.32 9.81
N ARG A 228 -8.45 13.90 9.60
CA ARG A 228 -9.66 13.49 10.33
C ARG A 228 -10.02 12.04 10.00
N ASP A 229 -10.09 11.74 8.70
CA ASP A 229 -10.52 10.43 8.24
C ASP A 229 -9.44 9.38 8.59
N TRP A 230 -8.16 9.76 8.54
CA TRP A 230 -7.05 8.93 9.04
C TRP A 230 -7.25 8.50 10.50
N PHE A 231 -7.63 9.41 11.41
CA PHE A 231 -7.91 9.01 12.80
C PHE A 231 -9.19 8.15 12.92
N GLU A 232 -10.17 8.31 12.04
CA GLU A 232 -11.37 7.47 12.02
C GLU A 232 -11.03 6.04 11.54
N SER A 233 -10.23 5.91 10.49
CA SER A 233 -9.70 4.64 9.98
C SER A 233 -8.81 3.94 11.00
N LEU A 234 -7.97 4.68 11.75
CA LEU A 234 -7.16 4.12 12.83
C LEU A 234 -8.05 3.51 13.92
N ARG A 235 -9.14 4.19 14.30
CA ARG A 235 -10.10 3.66 15.29
C ARG A 235 -10.80 2.41 14.77
N THR A 236 -11.11 2.35 13.48
CA THR A 236 -11.66 1.14 12.84
C THR A 236 -10.67 -0.02 12.97
N LEU A 237 -9.40 0.18 12.63
CA LEU A 237 -8.36 -0.85 12.79
C LEU A 237 -8.19 -1.29 14.25
N LYS A 238 -8.17 -0.37 15.22
CA LYS A 238 -8.08 -0.70 16.66
C LYS A 238 -9.30 -1.46 17.17
N ASP A 239 -10.49 -1.20 16.63
CA ASP A 239 -11.69 -1.96 16.96
C ASP A 239 -11.66 -3.37 16.36
N LEU A 240 -11.19 -3.52 15.12
CA LEU A 240 -11.02 -4.82 14.48
C LEU A 240 -9.95 -5.66 15.19
N GLU A 241 -8.78 -5.09 15.49
CA GLU A 241 -7.73 -5.70 16.31
C GLU A 241 -8.32 -6.26 17.60
N ARG A 242 -9.02 -5.43 18.39
CA ARG A 242 -9.61 -5.86 19.67
C ARG A 242 -10.68 -6.95 19.52
N ARG A 243 -11.52 -6.90 18.48
CA ARG A 243 -12.65 -7.84 18.32
C ARG A 243 -12.21 -9.21 17.82
N HIS A 244 -11.12 -9.24 17.06
CA HIS A 244 -10.66 -10.43 16.36
C HIS A 244 -9.32 -10.95 16.87
N ASP A 245 -8.72 -10.28 17.86
CA ASP A 245 -7.33 -10.51 18.26
C ASP A 245 -6.38 -10.42 17.05
N ALA A 246 -6.68 -9.45 16.17
CA ALA A 246 -6.07 -9.41 14.84
C ALA A 246 -4.65 -8.86 14.86
N ARG A 247 -3.78 -9.46 14.07
CA ARG A 247 -2.46 -8.92 13.76
C ARG A 247 -2.57 -7.86 12.66
N ILE A 248 -2.05 -6.67 12.92
CA ILE A 248 -2.00 -5.57 11.94
C ILE A 248 -0.66 -5.58 11.22
N VAL A 249 -0.67 -5.50 9.90
CA VAL A 249 0.50 -5.38 9.03
C VAL A 249 0.54 -3.96 8.44
N CYS A 250 1.61 -3.23 8.73
CA CYS A 250 1.87 -1.85 8.30
C CYS A 250 2.54 -1.80 6.93
N GLY A 251 2.11 -0.92 6.02
CA GLY A 251 2.55 -0.88 4.61
C GLY A 251 4.07 -0.83 4.39
N HIS A 252 4.81 -0.15 5.26
CA HIS A 252 6.25 0.12 5.11
C HIS A 252 7.05 -0.10 6.41
N ALA A 253 6.64 -1.05 7.25
CA ALA A 253 7.39 -1.39 8.46
C ALA A 253 8.37 -2.56 8.20
N PRO A 254 9.71 -2.37 8.34
CA PRO A 254 10.69 -3.44 8.15
C PRO A 254 10.43 -4.69 9.01
N GLY A 255 10.03 -4.49 10.27
CA GLY A 255 9.74 -5.60 11.18
C GLY A 255 8.50 -6.40 10.79
N ASP A 256 7.57 -5.83 10.02
CA ASP A 256 6.38 -6.53 9.55
C ASP A 256 6.69 -7.38 8.34
N LEU A 257 7.49 -6.83 7.42
CA LEU A 257 8.03 -7.58 6.29
C LEU A 257 8.85 -8.78 6.79
N GLU A 258 9.80 -8.58 7.71
CA GLU A 258 10.62 -9.66 8.28
C GLU A 258 9.76 -10.74 8.95
N ALA A 259 8.72 -10.32 9.68
CA ALA A 259 7.86 -11.25 10.36
C ALA A 259 6.87 -11.97 9.42
N MET A 260 6.55 -11.43 8.24
CA MET A 260 5.86 -12.20 7.19
C MET A 260 6.81 -13.19 6.51
N GLN A 261 8.05 -12.81 6.24
CA GLN A 261 9.07 -13.67 5.61
C GLN A 261 9.45 -14.89 6.47
N THR A 262 9.32 -14.76 7.79
CA THR A 262 9.67 -15.83 8.75
C THR A 262 8.45 -16.64 9.22
N GLY A 263 7.27 -16.36 8.68
CA GLY A 263 5.99 -16.91 9.12
C GLY A 263 5.33 -16.04 10.18
N LEU A 264 4.05 -15.72 9.96
CA LEU A 264 3.24 -14.87 10.85
C LEU A 264 2.99 -15.46 12.23
#